data_AF-A0A4S9ZET3-F1
#
_entry.id   AF-A0A4S9ZET3-F1
#
_cell.length_a   1.000
_cell.length_b   1.000
_cell.length_c   1.000
_cell.angle_alpha   90.00
_cell.angle_beta   90.00
_cell.angle_gamma   90.00
#
_symmetry.space_group_name_H-M   'P 1'
#
loop_
_entity.id
_entity.type
_entity.pdbx_description
1 polymer ?
#
loop_
_entity_poly.entity_id
_entity_poly.type
_entity_poly.pdbx_seq_one_letter_code
_entity_poly.pdbx_strand_id
1 'polypeptide(L)'
;RCTRNVTAAILILFLILYHIPDRTWRGANLLVFGAHWERFPRLNGYYAGLSNLVPISQHVEEGVQDLWSKTANTDLLSEDDIRTRIIAYNPYPHNNTRRCFLDDKGTVDIPALYSYQGIPQYHPEPLHGSYDALGLRDDICFDRYGRLGAYGLDENATIQEHHSPDETITSTPHSKSINWQSIDWSAAQHRCHGTNKHQFVQTPDSVGHRSTPRQALVLRTWTGYHYTPHVMMNIRALISELSLGSGAEYDVHLLVHVKNNSAQFWESQDLYREILHANIPKEFRGLATLWSESQMEMVYPGPFLNNTLNKSGKSIHGVYSSSHMPLQYFAQNNAQYEHFWNWEMDMRYTGHYYELLDRLGHWANAQPRHGLWERSAKYYLEKMHGTWKQFSDLVHQENPNTIFGPVKFPGSQAPKLQRASWLSSSVEDDKDADLITLSPLFDPNESGWYFDTDITGYPSDSPLPPRRVAIIAASRM
;
A
#
# COMPACT_ATOMS: atom_id res chain seq x y z
N ARG A 1 63.66 9.59 25.34
CA ARG A 1 62.95 10.19 24.18
C ARG A 1 63.24 9.35 22.94
N CYS A 2 62.27 8.58 22.46
CA CYS A 2 62.08 8.21 21.05
C CYS A 2 60.72 7.49 20.95
N THR A 3 59.69 8.24 20.61
CA THR A 3 58.31 7.79 20.37
C THR A 3 58.22 7.10 19.01
N ARG A 4 57.85 5.81 18.97
CA ARG A 4 57.48 5.09 17.73
C ARG A 4 56.03 5.42 17.37
N ASN A 5 55.82 5.70 16.09
CA ASN A 5 54.54 5.96 15.43
C ASN A 5 53.52 4.84 15.67
N VAL A 6 52.66 5.01 16.68
CA VAL A 6 51.45 4.19 16.87
C VAL A 6 50.24 4.79 16.13
N THR A 7 50.32 6.06 15.74
CA THR A 7 49.22 6.78 15.09
C THR A 7 48.97 6.38 13.64
N ALA A 8 49.99 5.96 12.88
CA ALA A 8 49.83 5.60 11.47
C ALA A 8 49.17 4.21 11.28
N ALA A 9 49.43 3.25 12.16
CA ALA A 9 48.83 1.92 12.08
C ALA A 9 47.34 1.92 12.44
N ILE A 10 46.93 2.76 13.39
CA ILE A 10 45.52 2.90 13.79
C ILE A 10 44.72 3.58 12.68
N LEU A 11 45.27 4.62 12.04
CA LEU A 11 44.56 5.34 10.96
C LEU A 11 44.35 4.47 9.71
N ILE A 12 45.33 3.62 9.36
CA ILE A 12 45.20 2.70 8.22
C ILE A 12 44.20 1.58 8.53
N LEU A 13 44.14 1.10 9.78
CA LEU A 13 43.14 0.11 10.19
C LEU A 13 41.72 0.68 10.14
N PHE A 14 41.52 1.94 10.57
CA PHE A 14 40.23 2.62 10.48
C PHE A 14 39.81 2.88 9.03
N LEU A 15 40.74 3.27 8.15
CA LEU A 15 40.44 3.49 6.72
C LEU A 15 40.11 2.20 5.98
N ILE A 16 40.74 1.06 6.35
CA ILE A 16 40.40 -0.26 5.79
C ILE A 16 39.03 -0.73 6.31
N LEU A 17 38.70 -0.49 7.58
CA LEU A 17 37.41 -0.86 8.16
C LEU A 17 36.23 -0.02 7.61
N TYR A 18 36.47 1.22 7.19
CA TYR A 18 35.43 2.12 6.68
C TYR A 18 35.07 1.89 5.19
N HIS A 19 35.90 1.16 4.44
CA HIS A 19 35.72 0.92 3.00
C HIS A 19 35.38 -0.52 2.62
N ILE A 20 35.19 -1.40 3.59
CA ILE A 20 34.73 -2.76 3.32
C ILE A 20 33.20 -2.79 3.49
N PRO A 21 32.42 -3.11 2.43
CA PRO A 21 30.97 -3.19 2.54
C PRO A 21 30.58 -4.27 3.55
N ASP A 22 29.57 -3.95 4.36
CA ASP A 22 29.01 -4.65 5.53
C ASP A 22 28.76 -6.17 5.40
N ARG A 23 28.89 -6.73 4.19
CA ARG A 23 28.61 -8.14 3.88
C ARG A 23 29.75 -9.12 4.17
N THR A 24 31.00 -8.69 4.32
CA THR A 24 32.13 -9.64 4.49
C THR A 24 32.32 -10.17 5.91
N TRP A 25 31.63 -9.60 6.92
CA TRP A 25 31.84 -9.98 8.32
C TRP A 25 31.04 -11.21 8.79
N ARG A 26 30.09 -11.72 8.01
CA ARG A 26 29.28 -12.90 8.39
C ARG A 26 30.06 -14.22 8.46
N GLY A 27 31.27 -14.27 7.90
CA GLY A 27 32.08 -15.51 7.84
C GLY A 27 33.03 -15.73 9.02
N ALA A 28 33.21 -14.75 9.90
CA ALA A 28 34.38 -14.74 10.80
C ALA A 28 34.07 -14.63 12.31
N ASN A 29 32.84 -14.84 12.79
CA ASN A 29 32.48 -14.90 14.23
C ASN A 29 33.09 -13.83 15.17
N LEU A 30 33.62 -12.74 14.63
CA LEU A 30 34.22 -11.64 15.33
C LEU A 30 33.38 -10.41 15.01
N LEU A 31 32.73 -9.88 16.04
CA LEU A 31 31.84 -8.71 16.07
C LEU A 31 30.43 -8.96 15.53
N VAL A 32 29.59 -9.54 16.39
CA VAL A 32 28.13 -9.41 16.31
C VAL A 32 27.77 -8.01 16.83
N PHE A 33 27.92 -6.98 16.00
CA PHE A 33 27.05 -5.83 16.15
C PHE A 33 25.79 -6.17 15.36
N GLY A 34 24.78 -6.68 16.06
CA GLY A 34 23.44 -6.81 15.52
C GLY A 34 23.01 -5.49 14.87
N ALA A 35 22.20 -5.57 13.81
CA ALA A 35 21.72 -4.38 13.14
C ALA A 35 21.07 -3.44 14.18
N HIS A 36 21.18 -2.11 14.02
CA HIS A 36 20.73 -1.16 15.04
C HIS A 36 19.28 -1.38 15.51
N TRP A 37 18.42 -1.89 14.62
CA TRP A 37 17.04 -2.23 14.93
C TRP A 37 16.88 -3.40 15.92
N GLU A 38 17.86 -4.31 16.03
CA GLU A 38 17.88 -5.42 17.00
C GLU A 38 18.10 -4.95 18.44
N ARG A 39 18.49 -3.68 18.64
CA ARG A 39 18.66 -3.08 19.97
C ARG A 39 17.34 -2.58 20.55
N PHE A 40 16.30 -2.45 19.73
CA PHE A 40 15.00 -2.02 20.23
C PHE A 40 14.33 -3.19 20.95
N PRO A 41 13.87 -2.99 22.19
CA PRO A 41 13.13 -4.02 22.89
C PRO A 41 11.81 -4.32 22.19
N ARG A 42 11.34 -5.56 22.29
CA ARG A 42 10.02 -5.95 21.82
C ARG A 42 8.95 -5.18 22.61
N LEU A 43 7.99 -4.60 21.89
CA LEU A 43 6.78 -4.00 22.47
C LEU A 43 5.79 -5.12 22.80
N ASN A 44 5.60 -5.42 24.09
CA ASN A 44 4.73 -6.50 24.52
C ASN A 44 3.25 -6.10 24.52
N GLY A 45 2.96 -4.80 24.65
CA GLY A 45 1.61 -4.26 24.60
C GLY A 45 0.91 -4.52 23.26
N TYR A 46 1.66 -4.64 22.17
CA TYR A 46 1.13 -5.07 20.87
C TYR A 46 0.50 -6.48 20.92
N TYR A 47 0.96 -7.34 21.83
CA TYR A 47 0.51 -8.72 21.99
C TYR A 47 -0.42 -8.92 23.18
N ALA A 48 -0.93 -7.84 23.78
CA ALA A 48 -1.76 -7.90 24.98
C ALA A 48 -3.13 -8.56 24.76
N GLY A 49 -3.60 -8.63 23.51
CA GLY A 49 -4.84 -9.33 23.15
C GLY A 49 -6.13 -8.64 23.62
N LEU A 50 -7.26 -9.29 23.35
CA LEU A 50 -8.60 -8.74 23.58
C LEU A 50 -9.02 -8.70 25.06
N SER A 51 -8.44 -9.55 25.91
CA SER A 51 -8.73 -9.55 27.34
C SER A 51 -8.25 -8.29 28.05
N ASN A 52 -7.41 -7.47 27.40
CA ASN A 52 -6.86 -6.25 27.97
C ASN A 52 -7.44 -4.97 27.36
N LEU A 53 -8.60 -5.05 26.68
CA LEU A 53 -9.22 -3.86 26.05
C LEU A 53 -9.65 -2.82 27.10
N VAL A 54 -9.27 -1.57 26.87
CA VAL A 54 -9.74 -0.42 27.65
C VAL A 54 -10.35 0.66 26.72
N PRO A 55 -11.25 1.52 27.22
CA PRO A 55 -11.62 2.73 26.49
C PRO A 55 -10.38 3.57 26.16
N ILE A 56 -10.35 4.23 24.99
CA ILE A 56 -9.22 5.06 24.55
C ILE A 56 -8.83 6.13 25.60
N SER A 57 -9.80 6.69 26.31
CA SER A 57 -9.57 7.68 27.37
C SER A 57 -8.84 7.14 28.62
N GLN A 58 -8.74 5.81 28.74
CA GLN A 58 -8.06 5.10 29.84
C GLN A 58 -6.78 4.40 29.37
N HIS A 59 -6.52 4.40 28.06
CA HIS A 59 -5.32 3.78 27.51
C HIS A 59 -4.06 4.51 27.97
N VAL A 60 -3.03 3.72 28.26
CA VAL A 60 -1.68 4.20 28.51
C VAL A 60 -0.76 3.42 27.58
N GLU A 61 0.06 4.11 26.81
CA GLU A 61 1.05 3.51 25.91
C GLU A 61 2.15 2.75 26.67
N GLU A 62 2.71 1.69 26.08
CA GLU A 62 3.95 1.05 26.55
C GLU A 62 5.15 2.00 26.40
N GLY A 63 5.63 2.56 27.52
CA GLY A 63 6.85 3.34 27.55
C GLY A 63 8.13 2.48 27.55
N VAL A 64 9.24 3.03 26.99
CA VAL A 64 10.57 2.38 27.00
C VAL A 64 11.07 2.05 28.42
N GLN A 65 10.58 2.76 29.44
CA GLN A 65 10.92 2.50 30.86
C GLN A 65 10.02 1.46 31.52
N ASP A 66 8.79 1.25 31.03
CA ASP A 66 7.80 0.33 31.63
C ASP A 66 8.05 -1.15 31.23
N LEU A 67 8.92 -1.40 30.26
CA LEU A 67 9.33 -2.73 29.75
C LEU A 67 9.89 -3.69 30.82
N TRP A 68 10.21 -3.18 32.01
CA TRP A 68 10.81 -3.95 33.10
C TRP A 68 9.92 -4.07 34.34
N SER A 69 8.75 -3.41 34.41
CA SER A 69 8.05 -3.25 35.71
C SER A 69 6.53 -3.36 35.76
N LYS A 70 5.80 -3.57 34.65
CA LYS A 70 4.33 -3.73 34.71
C LYS A 70 3.83 -4.91 33.89
N THR A 71 4.05 -6.11 34.42
CA THR A 71 3.27 -7.29 34.05
C THR A 71 2.08 -7.42 35.01
N ALA A 72 0.91 -7.69 34.42
CA ALA A 72 -0.40 -7.85 35.05
C ALA A 72 -1.17 -6.55 35.35
N ASN A 73 -1.94 -6.09 34.36
CA ASN A 73 -3.22 -5.49 34.67
C ASN A 73 -4.06 -6.58 35.35
N THR A 74 -4.48 -6.40 36.61
CA THR A 74 -5.16 -7.44 37.39
C THR A 74 -6.63 -7.65 37.01
N ASP A 75 -7.20 -6.72 36.23
CA ASP A 75 -8.60 -6.72 35.83
C ASP A 75 -8.72 -7.03 34.32
N LEU A 76 -8.35 -8.25 33.94
CA LEU A 76 -8.62 -8.75 32.58
C LEU A 76 -10.13 -8.91 32.36
N LEU A 77 -10.58 -8.59 31.16
CA LEU A 77 -11.97 -8.79 30.75
C LEU A 77 -12.31 -10.28 30.71
N SER A 78 -13.51 -10.60 31.17
CA SER A 78 -14.08 -11.93 30.95
C SER A 78 -14.47 -12.10 29.47
N GLU A 79 -14.63 -13.34 29.03
CA GLU A 79 -15.12 -13.68 27.69
C GLU A 79 -16.46 -13.01 27.36
N ASP A 80 -17.36 -12.93 28.33
CA ASP A 80 -18.66 -12.27 28.13
C ASP A 80 -18.50 -10.76 27.99
N ASP A 81 -17.60 -10.13 28.76
CA ASP A 81 -17.27 -8.71 28.60
C ASP A 81 -16.69 -8.43 27.20
N ILE A 82 -15.76 -9.26 26.71
CA ILE A 82 -15.19 -9.16 25.36
C ILE A 82 -16.29 -9.26 24.31
N ARG A 83 -17.22 -10.22 24.45
CA ARG A 83 -18.35 -10.41 23.53
C ARG A 83 -19.26 -9.18 23.46
N THR A 84 -19.51 -8.51 24.58
CA THR A 84 -20.33 -7.29 24.58
C THR A 84 -19.68 -6.11 23.84
N ARG A 85 -18.36 -6.17 23.61
CA ARG A 85 -17.60 -5.13 22.90
C ARG A 85 -17.49 -5.35 21.39
N ILE A 86 -17.98 -6.48 20.86
CA ILE A 86 -17.95 -6.77 19.43
C ILE A 86 -18.92 -5.84 18.69
N ILE A 87 -18.44 -5.18 17.63
CA ILE A 87 -19.22 -4.27 16.79
C ILE A 87 -19.00 -4.66 15.34
N ALA A 88 -20.10 -4.78 14.58
CA ALA A 88 -20.02 -4.91 13.13
C ALA A 88 -19.44 -3.62 12.53
N TYR A 89 -18.34 -3.75 11.79
CA TYR A 89 -17.63 -2.61 11.23
C TYR A 89 -18.07 -2.37 9.79
N ASN A 90 -18.60 -1.17 9.53
CA ASN A 90 -19.07 -0.78 8.21
C ASN A 90 -18.74 0.70 7.96
N PRO A 91 -17.69 1.00 7.16
CA PRO A 91 -17.30 2.37 6.84
C PRO A 91 -17.99 2.91 5.58
N TYR A 92 -18.84 2.14 4.90
CA TYR A 92 -19.49 2.62 3.69
C TYR A 92 -20.48 3.74 4.02
N PRO A 93 -20.49 4.83 3.23
CA PRO A 93 -21.52 5.84 3.39
C PRO A 93 -22.89 5.19 3.12
N HIS A 94 -23.90 5.51 3.94
CA HIS A 94 -25.28 4.99 3.81
C HIS A 94 -25.99 5.56 2.58
N ASN A 95 -25.47 5.24 1.40
CA ASN A 95 -25.92 5.72 0.10
C ASN A 95 -26.93 4.73 -0.50
N ASN A 96 -27.51 5.12 -1.65
CA ASN A 96 -28.47 4.35 -2.45
C ASN A 96 -27.84 3.10 -3.15
N THR A 97 -26.91 2.44 -2.46
CA THR A 97 -26.19 1.24 -2.93
C THR A 97 -27.06 0.02 -2.75
N ARG A 98 -27.28 -0.69 -3.86
CA ARG A 98 -27.97 -1.96 -3.86
C ARG A 98 -27.01 -3.06 -3.44
N ARG A 99 -27.53 -3.97 -2.62
CA ARG A 99 -26.78 -5.10 -2.06
C ARG A 99 -26.19 -5.99 -3.16
N CYS A 100 -24.94 -6.40 -2.97
CA CYS A 100 -24.22 -7.34 -3.82
C CYS A 100 -24.03 -8.70 -3.12
N PHE A 101 -23.79 -9.75 -3.91
CA PHE A 101 -23.70 -11.14 -3.43
C PHE A 101 -22.49 -11.85 -4.07
N LEU A 102 -21.95 -12.85 -3.38
CA LEU A 102 -20.81 -13.63 -3.85
C LEU A 102 -21.19 -14.57 -5.01
N ASP A 103 -22.44 -15.04 -5.04
CA ASP A 103 -22.97 -15.97 -6.05
C ASP A 103 -23.94 -15.30 -7.04
N ASP A 104 -24.27 -16.03 -8.11
CA ASP A 104 -25.19 -15.60 -9.16
C ASP A 104 -26.67 -15.69 -8.76
N LYS A 105 -26.99 -16.61 -7.83
CA LYS A 105 -28.34 -16.79 -7.29
C LYS A 105 -28.72 -15.75 -6.23
N GLY A 106 -27.78 -14.94 -5.77
CA GLY A 106 -28.00 -13.95 -4.72
C GLY A 106 -28.32 -14.57 -3.36
N THR A 107 -27.71 -15.73 -3.06
CA THR A 107 -27.95 -16.49 -1.83
C THR A 107 -26.78 -16.44 -0.85
N VAL A 108 -25.59 -16.07 -1.32
CA VAL A 108 -24.39 -15.98 -0.50
C VAL A 108 -24.03 -14.51 -0.30
N ASP A 109 -24.27 -14.03 0.92
CA ASP A 109 -23.94 -12.68 1.34
C ASP A 109 -22.43 -12.46 1.49
N ILE A 110 -22.01 -11.19 1.38
CA ILE A 110 -20.68 -10.74 1.79
C ILE A 110 -20.63 -10.79 3.33
N PRO A 111 -19.71 -11.54 3.95
CA PRO A 111 -19.59 -11.57 5.40
C PRO A 111 -19.27 -10.20 5.99
N ALA A 112 -19.86 -9.89 7.15
CA ALA A 112 -19.57 -8.66 7.87
C ALA A 112 -18.18 -8.73 8.53
N LEU A 113 -17.47 -7.61 8.52
CA LEU A 113 -16.26 -7.41 9.31
C LEU A 113 -16.64 -7.04 10.74
N TYR A 114 -15.83 -7.44 11.73
CA TYR A 114 -16.06 -7.09 13.13
C TYR A 114 -14.81 -6.45 13.75
N SER A 115 -15.05 -5.48 14.62
CA SER A 115 -14.06 -4.84 15.47
C SER A 115 -14.51 -4.92 16.94
N TYR A 116 -13.61 -4.59 17.86
CA TYR A 116 -13.90 -4.49 19.28
C TYR A 116 -13.81 -3.05 19.74
N GLN A 117 -14.71 -2.66 20.64
CA GLN A 117 -14.66 -1.34 21.27
C GLN A 117 -13.49 -1.25 22.26
N GLY A 118 -12.68 -0.20 22.11
CA GLY A 118 -11.47 0.02 22.90
C GLY A 118 -10.22 -0.53 22.22
N ILE A 119 -9.08 -0.27 22.86
CA ILE A 119 -7.77 -0.75 22.43
C ILE A 119 -7.07 -1.47 23.58
N PRO A 120 -6.19 -2.46 23.31
CA PRO A 120 -5.48 -3.15 24.37
C PRO A 120 -4.64 -2.18 25.20
N GLN A 121 -4.70 -2.29 26.53
CA GLN A 121 -3.86 -1.51 27.42
C GLN A 121 -2.39 -1.73 27.07
N TYR A 122 -1.59 -0.66 27.04
CA TYR A 122 -0.19 -0.65 26.61
C TYR A 122 0.03 -0.90 25.12
N HIS A 123 -1.01 -1.01 24.29
CA HIS A 123 -0.82 -1.06 22.84
C HIS A 123 0.01 0.16 22.37
N PRO A 124 1.06 -0.03 21.57
CA PRO A 124 1.92 1.07 21.17
C PRO A 124 1.18 2.05 20.25
N GLU A 125 1.53 3.33 20.35
CA GLU A 125 1.08 4.35 19.41
C GLU A 125 1.84 4.22 18.08
N PRO A 126 1.26 4.68 16.95
CA PRO A 126 1.94 4.64 15.67
C PRO A 126 3.26 5.44 15.71
N LEU A 127 4.34 4.83 15.24
CA LEU A 127 5.63 5.51 15.10
C LEU A 127 5.59 6.62 14.04
N HIS A 128 4.89 6.34 12.93
CA HIS A 128 4.68 7.27 11.82
C HIS A 128 3.22 7.31 11.39
N GLY A 129 2.82 8.38 10.72
CA GLY A 129 1.43 8.61 10.34
C GLY A 129 0.57 9.09 11.53
N SER A 130 -0.72 9.24 11.26
CA SER A 130 -1.70 9.74 12.24
C SER A 130 -3.10 9.28 11.83
N TYR A 131 -3.84 8.72 12.79
CA TYR A 131 -5.25 8.38 12.61
C TYR A 131 -6.07 9.66 12.38
N ASP A 132 -5.86 10.67 13.23
CA ASP A 132 -6.51 11.98 13.16
C ASP A 132 -6.30 12.67 11.81
N ALA A 133 -5.06 12.68 11.31
CA ALA A 133 -4.76 13.32 10.03
C ALA A 133 -5.55 12.69 8.86
N LEU A 134 -5.76 11.37 8.90
CA LEU A 134 -6.51 10.64 7.88
C LEU A 134 -8.00 10.51 8.21
N GLY A 135 -8.46 10.96 9.38
CA GLY A 135 -9.83 10.77 9.85
C GLY A 135 -10.20 9.30 10.07
N LEU A 136 -9.22 8.46 10.42
CA LEU A 136 -9.41 7.05 10.77
C LEU A 136 -9.76 6.94 12.26
N ARG A 137 -10.51 5.90 12.62
CA ARG A 137 -10.79 5.59 14.03
C ARG A 137 -9.56 5.00 14.73
N ASP A 138 -9.28 5.49 15.92
CA ASP A 138 -8.23 5.02 16.83
C ASP A 138 -8.79 4.40 18.13
N ASP A 139 -10.13 4.35 18.27
CA ASP A 139 -10.84 3.91 19.47
C ASP A 139 -11.32 2.44 19.41
N ILE A 140 -10.89 1.70 18.40
CA ILE A 140 -11.30 0.31 18.14
C ILE A 140 -10.11 -0.60 17.83
N CYS A 141 -10.32 -1.89 18.06
CA CYS A 141 -9.33 -2.93 17.79
C CYS A 141 -9.88 -3.96 16.81
N PHE A 142 -9.10 -4.30 15.79
CA PHE A 142 -9.32 -5.46 14.94
C PHE A 142 -8.41 -6.59 15.41
N ASP A 143 -8.99 -7.70 15.86
CA ASP A 143 -8.25 -8.94 16.07
C ASP A 143 -8.22 -9.78 14.79
N ARG A 144 -7.49 -10.91 14.82
CA ARG A 144 -7.39 -11.79 13.64
C ARG A 144 -8.76 -12.34 13.20
N TYR A 145 -9.66 -12.66 14.12
CA TYR A 145 -10.95 -13.26 13.78
C TYR A 145 -11.93 -12.21 13.25
N GLY A 146 -12.03 -11.05 13.89
CA GLY A 146 -12.80 -9.92 13.43
C GLY A 146 -12.32 -9.39 12.07
N ARG A 147 -11.00 -9.41 11.83
CA ARG A 147 -10.39 -8.94 10.56
C ARG A 147 -10.44 -9.94 9.42
N LEU A 148 -10.13 -11.22 9.67
CA LEU A 148 -9.91 -12.24 8.63
C LEU A 148 -10.94 -13.37 8.65
N GLY A 149 -11.75 -13.49 9.72
CA GLY A 149 -12.83 -14.50 9.80
C GLY A 149 -13.83 -14.35 8.66
N ALA A 150 -14.14 -13.12 8.26
CA ALA A 150 -14.96 -12.80 7.09
C ALA A 150 -14.42 -13.36 5.77
N TYR A 151 -13.14 -13.74 5.71
CA TYR A 151 -12.43 -14.11 4.47
C TYR A 151 -11.88 -15.54 4.46
N GLY A 152 -12.28 -16.35 5.45
CA GLY A 152 -11.93 -17.76 5.54
C GLY A 152 -10.78 -18.07 6.49
N LEU A 153 -10.55 -17.23 7.50
CA LEU A 153 -9.81 -17.66 8.68
C LEU A 153 -10.71 -18.61 9.49
N ASP A 154 -10.41 -19.90 9.45
CA ASP A 154 -11.09 -20.88 10.28
C ASP A 154 -10.57 -20.82 11.72
N GLU A 155 -11.49 -20.93 12.69
CA GLU A 155 -11.17 -20.96 14.13
C GLU A 155 -10.20 -22.11 14.50
N ASN A 156 -10.23 -23.21 13.73
CA ASN A 156 -9.38 -24.39 13.92
C ASN A 156 -8.10 -24.39 13.05
N ALA A 157 -7.91 -23.41 12.18
CA ALA A 157 -6.68 -23.30 11.41
C ALA A 157 -5.59 -22.72 12.30
N THR A 158 -4.73 -23.58 12.84
CA THR A 158 -3.46 -23.16 13.43
C THR A 158 -2.61 -22.50 12.35
N ILE A 159 -2.73 -21.17 12.20
CA ILE A 159 -1.73 -20.38 11.50
C ILE A 159 -0.52 -20.34 12.44
N GLN A 160 0.38 -21.29 12.23
CA GLN A 160 1.48 -21.68 13.09
C GLN A 160 2.66 -20.69 13.15
N GLU A 161 2.43 -19.38 13.02
CA GLU A 161 3.56 -18.44 12.94
C GLU A 161 3.91 -17.75 14.27
N HIS A 162 2.96 -17.39 15.14
CA HIS A 162 3.29 -16.87 16.48
C HIS A 162 2.17 -17.11 17.49
N HIS A 163 2.23 -18.20 18.26
CA HIS A 163 1.32 -18.40 19.39
C HIS A 163 1.68 -17.45 20.54
N SER A 164 0.75 -16.58 20.95
CA SER A 164 0.66 -16.18 22.36
C SER A 164 0.10 -17.37 23.15
N PRO A 165 0.62 -17.70 24.36
CA PRO A 165 0.34 -18.97 25.01
C PRO A 165 -1.09 -19.17 25.56
N ASP A 166 -1.99 -18.17 25.49
CA ASP A 166 -3.17 -18.15 26.38
C ASP A 166 -4.50 -17.66 25.74
N GLU A 167 -4.65 -17.70 24.42
CA GLU A 167 -5.93 -17.32 23.79
C GLU A 167 -6.89 -18.51 23.67
N THR A 168 -7.88 -18.57 24.56
CA THR A 168 -9.13 -19.31 24.31
C THR A 168 -9.96 -18.50 23.31
N ILE A 169 -10.42 -19.17 22.25
CA ILE A 169 -10.91 -18.52 21.01
C ILE A 169 -12.36 -18.08 21.22
N THR A 170 -12.59 -16.76 21.18
CA THR A 170 -13.92 -16.13 21.15
C THR A 170 -14.59 -16.39 19.82
N SER A 171 -15.67 -17.19 19.87
CA SER A 171 -16.58 -17.44 18.74
C SER A 171 -17.08 -16.15 18.11
N THR A 172 -16.67 -15.84 16.89
CA THR A 172 -17.33 -14.77 16.11
C THR A 172 -18.73 -15.23 15.70
N PRO A 173 -19.73 -14.34 15.56
CA PRO A 173 -21.10 -14.74 15.22
C PRO A 173 -21.17 -15.36 13.82
N HIS A 174 -21.04 -16.69 13.75
CA HIS A 174 -21.52 -17.61 12.71
C HIS A 174 -21.57 -17.02 11.28
N SER A 175 -20.41 -16.86 10.65
CA SER A 175 -20.39 -16.88 9.19
C SER A 175 -20.72 -18.32 8.74
N LYS A 176 -21.78 -18.51 7.96
CA LYS A 176 -22.02 -19.80 7.29
C LYS A 176 -20.73 -20.19 6.57
N SER A 177 -20.31 -21.45 6.66
CA SER A 177 -19.11 -21.91 5.95
C SER A 177 -19.26 -21.63 4.45
N ILE A 178 -18.47 -20.68 3.93
CA ILE A 178 -18.45 -20.31 2.52
C ILE A 178 -17.41 -21.18 1.82
N ASN A 179 -17.81 -21.85 0.75
CA ASN A 179 -16.88 -22.54 -0.13
C ASN A 179 -16.18 -21.53 -1.07
N TRP A 180 -15.15 -20.87 -0.55
CA TRP A 180 -14.43 -19.81 -1.26
C TRP A 180 -13.88 -20.23 -2.63
N GLN A 181 -13.39 -21.47 -2.76
CA GLN A 181 -12.81 -21.98 -4.01
C GLN A 181 -13.84 -22.10 -5.15
N SER A 182 -15.13 -22.08 -4.83
CA SER A 182 -16.22 -22.11 -5.80
C SER A 182 -16.68 -20.72 -6.24
N ILE A 183 -16.28 -19.66 -5.53
CA ILE A 183 -16.66 -18.29 -5.85
C ILE A 183 -15.87 -17.81 -7.05
N ASP A 184 -16.57 -17.32 -8.07
CA ASP A 184 -15.97 -16.56 -9.17
C ASP A 184 -16.02 -15.09 -8.81
N TRP A 185 -14.90 -14.58 -8.29
CA TRP A 185 -14.80 -13.21 -7.83
C TRP A 185 -14.95 -12.20 -8.97
N SER A 186 -14.45 -12.53 -10.17
CA SER A 186 -14.61 -11.66 -11.33
C SER A 186 -16.08 -11.53 -11.70
N ALA A 187 -16.81 -12.64 -11.76
CA ALA A 187 -18.25 -12.60 -12.02
C ALA A 187 -19.00 -11.83 -10.91
N ALA A 188 -18.59 -11.96 -9.64
CA ALA A 188 -19.19 -11.21 -8.53
C ALA A 188 -19.03 -9.68 -8.69
N GLN A 189 -17.83 -9.19 -9.00
CA GLN A 189 -17.58 -7.76 -9.25
C GLN A 189 -18.45 -7.25 -10.41
N HIS A 190 -18.47 -7.98 -11.54
CA HIS A 190 -19.27 -7.61 -12.72
C HIS A 190 -20.78 -7.55 -12.43
N ARG A 191 -21.32 -8.52 -11.67
CA ARG A 191 -22.73 -8.50 -11.25
C ARG A 191 -23.03 -7.33 -10.32
N CYS A 192 -22.13 -7.04 -9.38
CA CYS A 192 -22.28 -5.92 -8.45
C CYS A 192 -22.30 -4.58 -9.20
N HIS A 193 -21.37 -4.37 -10.13
CA HIS A 193 -21.34 -3.21 -11.01
C HIS A 193 -22.61 -3.10 -11.87
N GLY A 194 -23.06 -4.20 -12.47
CA GLY A 194 -24.31 -4.21 -13.25
C GLY A 194 -25.53 -3.77 -12.42
N THR A 195 -25.59 -4.21 -11.16
CA THR A 195 -26.67 -3.88 -10.22
C THR A 195 -26.64 -2.41 -9.79
N ASN A 196 -25.44 -1.86 -9.63
CA ASN A 196 -25.17 -0.52 -9.11
C ASN A 196 -24.77 0.50 -10.18
N LYS A 197 -24.95 0.17 -11.47
CA LYS A 197 -24.54 1.03 -12.59
C LYS A 197 -25.12 2.44 -12.52
N HIS A 198 -26.29 2.61 -11.88
CA HIS A 198 -26.95 3.91 -11.69
C HIS A 198 -26.10 4.91 -10.89
N GLN A 199 -25.15 4.45 -10.07
CA GLN A 199 -24.25 5.31 -9.29
C GLN A 199 -23.16 5.97 -10.14
N PHE A 200 -22.87 5.40 -11.32
CA PHE A 200 -21.76 5.81 -12.19
C PHE A 200 -22.24 6.55 -13.45
N VAL A 201 -23.54 6.82 -13.57
CA VAL A 201 -24.08 7.57 -14.71
C VAL A 201 -23.90 9.05 -14.43
N GLN A 202 -23.15 9.73 -15.31
CA GLN A 202 -23.06 11.19 -15.33
C GLN A 202 -24.36 11.77 -15.88
N THR A 203 -25.46 11.76 -15.12
CA THR A 203 -26.55 12.71 -15.39
C THR A 203 -26.16 14.05 -14.75
N PRO A 204 -26.26 15.17 -15.48
CA PRO A 204 -26.27 16.48 -14.85
C PRO A 204 -27.60 16.60 -14.10
N ASP A 205 -27.66 16.03 -12.90
CA ASP A 205 -28.76 16.31 -12.00
C ASP A 205 -28.67 17.79 -11.64
N SER A 206 -29.83 18.44 -11.54
CA SER A 206 -30.04 19.87 -11.25
C SER A 206 -29.43 20.35 -9.91
N VAL A 207 -28.70 19.47 -9.22
CA VAL A 207 -28.07 19.65 -7.90
C VAL A 207 -26.53 19.56 -7.97
N GLY A 208 -25.92 19.30 -9.14
CA GLY A 208 -24.45 19.38 -9.30
C GLY A 208 -23.65 18.25 -8.63
N HIS A 209 -24.28 17.12 -8.28
CA HIS A 209 -23.55 15.93 -7.83
C HIS A 209 -22.77 15.32 -9.00
N ARG A 210 -21.44 15.35 -8.91
CA ARG A 210 -20.55 14.61 -9.83
C ARG A 210 -20.70 13.12 -9.54
N SER A 211 -20.91 12.30 -10.57
CA SER A 211 -20.90 10.83 -10.48
C SER A 211 -19.64 10.35 -9.77
N THR A 212 -19.75 9.37 -8.87
CA THR A 212 -18.58 8.75 -8.22
C THR A 212 -17.69 8.12 -9.30
N PRO A 213 -16.38 8.40 -9.32
CA PRO A 213 -15.47 7.80 -10.29
C PRO A 213 -15.23 6.32 -9.96
N ARG A 214 -15.17 5.47 -10.99
CA ARG A 214 -14.73 4.07 -10.79
C ARG A 214 -13.22 3.99 -10.72
N GLN A 215 -12.71 3.10 -9.89
CA GLN A 215 -11.28 2.91 -9.68
C GLN A 215 -10.88 1.45 -9.86
N ALA A 216 -9.62 1.19 -10.17
CA ALA A 216 -9.07 -0.16 -10.20
C ALA A 216 -7.97 -0.32 -9.15
N LEU A 217 -8.03 -1.39 -8.35
CA LEU A 217 -6.90 -1.83 -7.54
C LEU A 217 -6.19 -2.97 -8.26
N VAL A 218 -4.96 -2.72 -8.70
CA VAL A 218 -4.16 -3.65 -9.49
C VAL A 218 -3.09 -4.29 -8.62
N LEU A 219 -3.27 -5.57 -8.33
CA LEU A 219 -2.33 -6.40 -7.58
C LEU A 219 -1.32 -7.04 -8.53
N ARG A 220 -0.03 -6.91 -8.24
CA ARG A 220 1.03 -7.44 -9.11
C ARG A 220 1.49 -8.83 -8.69
N THR A 221 1.37 -9.82 -9.57
CA THR A 221 1.89 -11.18 -9.34
C THR A 221 2.73 -11.65 -10.53
N TRP A 222 3.23 -12.89 -10.48
CA TRP A 222 4.04 -13.47 -11.55
C TRP A 222 3.80 -14.98 -11.66
N THR A 223 4.17 -15.58 -12.80
CA THR A 223 4.14 -17.03 -12.97
C THR A 223 5.01 -17.74 -11.94
N GLY A 224 4.43 -18.67 -11.18
CA GLY A 224 5.06 -19.33 -10.04
C GLY A 224 4.90 -18.60 -8.70
N TYR A 225 4.07 -17.55 -8.61
CA TYR A 225 3.74 -16.91 -7.33
C TYR A 225 3.02 -17.90 -6.40
N HIS A 226 3.43 -17.95 -5.13
CA HIS A 226 2.84 -18.85 -4.13
C HIS A 226 1.69 -18.16 -3.38
N TYR A 227 0.45 -18.56 -3.68
CA TYR A 227 -0.75 -18.06 -3.02
C TYR A 227 -0.99 -18.81 -1.71
N THR A 228 -0.38 -18.33 -0.62
CA THR A 228 -0.62 -18.87 0.73
C THR A 228 -2.06 -18.58 1.18
N PRO A 229 -2.59 -19.31 2.18
CA PRO A 229 -3.93 -19.02 2.73
C PRO A 229 -4.10 -17.56 3.16
N HIS A 230 -3.06 -16.94 3.73
CA HIS A 230 -3.09 -15.54 4.13
C HIS A 230 -3.18 -14.59 2.93
N VAL A 231 -2.47 -14.87 1.83
CA VAL A 231 -2.62 -14.11 0.58
C VAL A 231 -4.04 -14.26 0.03
N MET A 232 -4.60 -15.47 0.03
CA MET A 232 -5.97 -15.72 -0.43
C MET A 232 -6.98 -14.88 0.38
N MET A 233 -6.89 -14.91 1.71
CA MET A 233 -7.76 -14.11 2.59
C MET A 233 -7.61 -12.61 2.31
N ASN A 234 -6.39 -12.13 2.08
CA ASN A 234 -6.13 -10.72 1.78
C ASN A 234 -6.76 -10.27 0.46
N ILE A 235 -6.67 -11.09 -0.60
CA ILE A 235 -7.31 -10.79 -1.89
C ILE A 235 -8.85 -10.79 -1.73
N ARG A 236 -9.41 -11.76 -1.00
CA ARG A 236 -10.86 -11.80 -0.70
C ARG A 236 -11.31 -10.57 0.06
N ALA A 237 -10.52 -10.12 1.04
CA ALA A 237 -10.76 -8.90 1.79
C ALA A 237 -10.80 -7.69 0.85
N LEU A 238 -9.78 -7.51 0.00
CA LEU A 238 -9.75 -6.42 -0.97
C LEU A 238 -10.96 -6.42 -1.89
N ILE A 239 -11.34 -7.56 -2.47
CA ILE A 239 -12.50 -7.62 -3.39
C ILE A 239 -13.82 -7.36 -2.67
N SER A 240 -14.01 -7.98 -1.50
CA SER A 240 -15.24 -7.83 -0.71
C SER A 240 -15.39 -6.40 -0.22
N GLU A 241 -14.31 -5.83 0.32
CA GLU A 241 -14.31 -4.51 0.93
C GLU A 241 -14.34 -3.39 -0.12
N LEU A 242 -13.54 -3.49 -1.18
CA LEU A 242 -13.44 -2.41 -2.16
C LEU A 242 -14.48 -2.50 -3.27
N SER A 243 -14.78 -3.70 -3.78
CA SER A 243 -15.70 -3.86 -4.90
C SER A 243 -17.12 -4.14 -4.41
N LEU A 244 -17.34 -5.24 -3.69
CA LEU A 244 -18.70 -5.69 -3.44
C LEU A 244 -19.43 -4.83 -2.39
N GLY A 245 -18.75 -4.44 -1.31
CA GLY A 245 -19.37 -3.66 -0.24
C GLY A 245 -19.59 -2.19 -0.58
N SER A 246 -18.73 -1.59 -1.41
CA SER A 246 -18.90 -0.21 -1.89
C SER A 246 -19.98 -0.07 -2.97
N GLY A 247 -20.44 -1.17 -3.58
CA GLY A 247 -21.32 -1.13 -4.74
C GLY A 247 -20.59 -0.98 -6.07
N ALA A 248 -19.39 -1.53 -6.17
CA ALA A 248 -18.49 -1.55 -7.33
C ALA A 248 -17.82 -0.22 -7.68
N GLU A 249 -17.54 0.59 -6.65
CA GLU A 249 -16.69 1.78 -6.76
C GLU A 249 -15.27 1.42 -7.21
N TYR A 250 -14.78 0.26 -6.74
CA TYR A 250 -13.51 -0.31 -7.15
C TYR A 250 -13.72 -1.65 -7.88
N ASP A 251 -12.84 -1.98 -8.83
CA ASP A 251 -12.61 -3.35 -9.27
C ASP A 251 -11.18 -3.77 -8.90
N VAL A 252 -11.02 -4.97 -8.34
CA VAL A 252 -9.70 -5.55 -8.06
C VAL A 252 -9.26 -6.41 -9.26
N HIS A 253 -8.00 -6.27 -9.66
CA HIS A 253 -7.38 -7.00 -10.78
C HIS A 253 -6.05 -7.62 -10.37
N LEU A 254 -5.69 -8.74 -10.99
CA LEU A 254 -4.36 -9.33 -10.89
C LEU A 254 -3.58 -9.07 -12.19
N LEU A 255 -2.52 -8.28 -12.12
CA LEU A 255 -1.62 -8.06 -13.26
C LEU A 255 -0.42 -9.01 -13.15
N VAL A 256 -0.42 -10.05 -13.98
CA VAL A 256 0.43 -11.23 -13.82
C VAL A 256 1.59 -11.21 -14.82
N HIS A 257 2.82 -11.10 -14.31
CA HIS A 257 4.02 -11.18 -15.13
C HIS A 257 4.34 -12.63 -15.52
N VAL A 258 4.28 -12.93 -16.82
CA VAL A 258 4.76 -14.16 -17.43
C VAL A 258 6.28 -14.05 -17.67
N LYS A 259 7.06 -14.68 -16.80
CA LYS A 259 8.55 -14.61 -16.84
C LYS A 259 9.16 -15.29 -18.06
N ASN A 260 8.44 -16.22 -18.69
CA ASN A 260 8.88 -16.86 -19.93
C ASN A 260 8.62 -15.92 -21.11
N ASN A 261 9.61 -15.09 -21.45
CA ASN A 261 9.52 -14.11 -22.54
C ASN A 261 9.33 -14.74 -23.94
N SER A 262 9.61 -16.04 -24.12
CA SER A 262 9.34 -16.74 -25.39
C SER A 262 7.89 -17.21 -25.53
N ALA A 263 7.07 -17.13 -24.48
CA ALA A 263 5.67 -17.53 -24.53
C ALA A 263 4.82 -16.42 -25.16
N GLN A 264 4.45 -16.58 -26.43
CA GLN A 264 3.59 -15.66 -27.18
C GLN A 264 2.10 -15.85 -26.86
N PHE A 265 1.74 -15.82 -25.57
CA PHE A 265 0.38 -16.11 -25.12
C PHE A 265 -0.67 -15.09 -25.60
N TRP A 266 -0.24 -13.90 -26.07
CA TRP A 266 -1.13 -12.90 -26.67
C TRP A 266 -1.60 -13.29 -28.09
N GLU A 267 -0.98 -14.28 -28.72
CA GLU A 267 -1.38 -14.81 -30.04
C GLU A 267 -2.18 -16.13 -29.94
N SER A 268 -2.21 -16.76 -28.76
CA SER A 268 -2.87 -18.06 -28.55
C SER A 268 -3.71 -18.05 -27.28
N GLN A 269 -5.03 -18.08 -27.47
CA GLN A 269 -5.98 -18.14 -26.35
C GLN A 269 -5.84 -19.44 -25.54
N ASP A 270 -5.43 -20.55 -26.18
CA ASP A 270 -5.16 -21.81 -25.49
C ASP A 270 -3.97 -21.69 -24.55
N LEU A 271 -2.87 -21.10 -25.02
CA LEU A 271 -1.68 -20.86 -24.21
C LEU A 271 -1.97 -19.86 -23.08
N TYR A 272 -2.74 -18.80 -23.36
CA TYR A 272 -3.20 -17.85 -22.33
C TYR A 272 -3.92 -18.59 -21.19
N ARG A 273 -4.90 -19.45 -21.53
CA ARG A 273 -5.67 -20.21 -20.54
C ARG A 273 -4.81 -21.22 -19.78
N GLU A 274 -3.88 -21.88 -20.45
CA GLU A 274 -2.96 -22.82 -19.84
C GLU A 274 -2.11 -22.13 -18.75
N ILE A 275 -1.47 -21.01 -19.10
CA ILE A 275 -0.65 -20.22 -18.17
C ILE A 275 -1.50 -19.74 -17.00
N LEU A 276 -2.70 -19.20 -17.28
CA LEU A 276 -3.64 -18.74 -16.26
C LEU A 276 -4.00 -19.87 -15.27
N HIS A 277 -4.38 -21.04 -15.77
CA HIS A 277 -4.83 -22.17 -14.96
C HIS A 277 -3.71 -22.76 -14.10
N ALA A 278 -2.49 -22.78 -14.63
CA ALA A 278 -1.30 -23.28 -13.93
C ALA A 278 -0.82 -22.34 -12.82
N ASN A 279 -1.08 -21.03 -12.93
CA ASN A 279 -0.47 -20.03 -12.05
C ASN A 279 -1.46 -19.30 -11.14
N ILE A 280 -2.75 -19.30 -11.44
CA ILE A 280 -3.76 -18.51 -10.71
C ILE A 280 -4.80 -19.43 -10.04
N PRO A 281 -5.06 -19.26 -8.73
CA PRO A 281 -6.11 -19.99 -8.03
C PRO A 281 -7.47 -19.83 -8.70
N LYS A 282 -8.26 -20.92 -8.69
CA LYS A 282 -9.54 -21.01 -9.43
C LYS A 282 -10.45 -19.80 -9.19
N GLU A 283 -10.57 -19.36 -7.94
CA GLU A 283 -11.47 -18.26 -7.54
C GLU A 283 -11.07 -16.89 -8.14
N PHE A 284 -9.80 -16.69 -8.51
CA PHE A 284 -9.30 -15.39 -9.00
C PHE A 284 -8.94 -15.37 -10.49
N ARG A 285 -9.10 -16.48 -11.22
CA ARG A 285 -8.69 -16.59 -12.64
C ARG A 285 -9.30 -15.51 -13.53
N GLY A 286 -10.58 -15.17 -13.30
CA GLY A 286 -11.26 -14.13 -14.07
C GLY A 286 -10.81 -12.70 -13.77
N LEU A 287 -9.97 -12.48 -12.75
CA LEU A 287 -9.40 -11.17 -12.39
C LEU A 287 -8.04 -10.92 -13.05
N ALA A 288 -7.45 -11.95 -13.67
CA ALA A 288 -6.06 -11.92 -14.09
C ALA A 288 -5.86 -11.47 -15.54
N THR A 289 -5.00 -10.47 -15.71
CA THR A 289 -4.44 -10.02 -16.99
C THR A 289 -2.97 -10.39 -17.07
N LEU A 290 -2.61 -11.21 -18.06
CA LEU A 290 -1.22 -11.61 -18.29
C LEU A 290 -0.44 -10.52 -19.05
N TRP A 291 0.84 -10.35 -18.72
CA TRP A 291 1.78 -9.51 -19.46
C TRP A 291 3.20 -10.13 -19.45
N SER A 292 4.07 -9.74 -20.39
CA SER A 292 5.49 -10.11 -20.39
C SER A 292 6.39 -8.97 -20.85
N GLU A 293 7.70 -9.07 -20.58
CA GLU A 293 8.66 -8.05 -21.03
C GLU A 293 8.71 -7.97 -22.56
N SER A 294 8.64 -9.10 -23.28
CA SER A 294 8.55 -9.11 -24.74
C SER A 294 7.28 -8.45 -25.28
N GLN A 295 6.17 -8.52 -24.55
CA GLN A 295 4.98 -7.76 -24.92
C GLN A 295 5.21 -6.25 -24.73
N MET A 296 5.88 -5.86 -23.64
CA MET A 296 6.19 -4.44 -23.37
C MET A 296 7.20 -3.85 -24.35
N GLU A 297 8.13 -4.65 -24.88
CA GLU A 297 9.03 -4.26 -25.98
C GLU A 297 8.26 -3.85 -27.24
N MET A 298 7.14 -4.53 -27.53
CA MET A 298 6.28 -4.20 -28.68
C MET A 298 5.41 -2.97 -28.42
N VAL A 299 4.88 -2.82 -27.19
CA VAL A 299 3.99 -1.71 -26.81
C VAL A 299 4.76 -0.40 -26.67
N TYR A 300 5.97 -0.46 -26.08
CA TYR A 300 6.84 0.69 -25.85
C TYR A 300 8.10 0.53 -26.70
N PRO A 301 8.03 0.71 -28.03
CA PRO A 301 9.21 0.61 -28.86
C PRO A 301 10.18 1.75 -28.53
N GLY A 302 11.48 1.43 -28.55
CA GLY A 302 12.54 2.43 -28.45
C GLY A 302 12.57 3.41 -29.66
N PRO A 303 13.60 4.26 -29.74
CA PRO A 303 14.84 4.18 -28.98
C PRO A 303 14.71 4.75 -27.56
N PHE A 304 15.10 3.96 -26.56
CA PHE A 304 15.38 4.44 -25.22
C PHE A 304 16.86 4.82 -25.18
N LEU A 305 17.15 6.13 -25.20
CA LEU A 305 18.53 6.58 -25.12
C LEU A 305 19.12 6.20 -23.75
N ASN A 306 20.11 5.31 -23.74
CA ASN A 306 20.79 4.85 -22.54
C ASN A 306 21.81 5.90 -22.10
N ASN A 307 21.35 6.88 -21.32
CA ASN A 307 22.09 8.11 -21.10
C ASN A 307 22.65 8.25 -19.68
N THR A 308 22.52 7.21 -18.84
CA THR A 308 23.14 7.14 -17.51
C THR A 308 23.48 5.69 -17.10
N LEU A 309 24.02 5.52 -15.89
CA LEU A 309 24.39 4.24 -15.31
C LEU A 309 23.13 3.39 -15.05
N ASN A 310 22.78 2.50 -15.98
CA ASN A 310 21.89 1.37 -15.70
C ASN A 310 22.58 0.45 -14.67
N LYS A 311 22.39 0.73 -13.39
CA LYS A 311 23.06 0.02 -12.30
C LYS A 311 22.49 -1.40 -12.13
N SER A 312 21.29 -1.65 -12.65
CA SER A 312 20.66 -2.98 -12.61
C SER A 312 21.24 -3.97 -13.62
N GLY A 313 21.79 -3.48 -14.74
CA GLY A 313 22.21 -4.30 -15.88
C GLY A 313 21.06 -5.06 -16.56
N LYS A 314 19.81 -4.73 -16.26
CA LYS A 314 18.61 -5.35 -16.83
C LYS A 314 18.03 -4.50 -17.96
N SER A 315 17.15 -5.11 -18.76
CA SER A 315 16.36 -4.41 -19.79
C SER A 315 15.48 -3.34 -19.14
N ILE A 316 15.27 -2.22 -19.84
CA ILE A 316 14.34 -1.17 -19.40
C ILE A 316 12.91 -1.70 -19.25
N HIS A 317 12.51 -2.68 -20.07
CA HIS A 317 11.19 -3.33 -20.00
C HIS A 317 11.05 -4.28 -18.81
N GLY A 318 12.16 -4.57 -18.12
CA GLY A 318 12.16 -5.44 -16.96
C GLY A 318 11.47 -4.80 -15.77
N VAL A 319 10.98 -5.67 -14.89
CA VAL A 319 10.31 -5.26 -13.63
C VAL A 319 11.15 -4.29 -12.78
N TYR A 320 12.47 -4.34 -12.91
CA TYR A 320 13.38 -3.50 -12.13
C TYR A 320 13.32 -2.02 -12.54
N SER A 321 13.16 -1.73 -13.84
CA SER A 321 13.30 -0.38 -14.38
C SER A 321 11.96 0.22 -14.77
N SER A 322 11.04 -0.56 -15.35
CA SER A 322 9.76 -0.03 -15.85
C SER A 322 8.57 -0.85 -15.37
N SER A 323 8.51 -1.12 -14.06
CA SER A 323 7.35 -1.73 -13.39
C SER A 323 5.99 -1.06 -13.72
N HIS A 324 5.99 0.20 -14.15
CA HIS A 324 4.79 0.95 -14.51
C HIS A 324 4.34 0.80 -15.97
N MET A 325 5.20 0.34 -16.89
CA MET A 325 4.80 0.08 -18.30
C MET A 325 3.59 -0.86 -18.40
N PRO A 326 3.59 -2.06 -17.78
CA PRO A 326 2.44 -2.96 -17.87
C PRO A 326 1.19 -2.39 -17.20
N LEU A 327 1.34 -1.57 -16.15
CA LEU A 327 0.21 -0.90 -15.50
C LEU A 327 -0.39 0.20 -16.39
N GLN A 328 0.45 1.01 -17.05
CA GLN A 328 0.00 2.00 -18.02
C GLN A 328 -0.70 1.35 -19.21
N TYR A 329 -0.16 0.23 -19.72
CA TYR A 329 -0.81 -0.55 -20.75
C TYR A 329 -2.15 -1.13 -20.28
N PHE A 330 -2.23 -1.64 -19.04
CA PHE A 330 -3.48 -2.07 -18.43
C PHE A 330 -4.49 -0.92 -18.37
N ALA A 331 -4.07 0.27 -17.93
CA ALA A 331 -4.92 1.46 -17.82
C ALA A 331 -5.47 1.93 -19.18
N GLN A 332 -4.63 1.92 -20.23
CA GLN A 332 -5.06 2.25 -21.60
C GLN A 332 -6.15 1.30 -22.12
N ASN A 333 -6.10 0.03 -21.74
CA ASN A 333 -7.10 -0.97 -22.10
C ASN A 333 -8.32 -0.99 -21.17
N ASN A 334 -8.33 -0.16 -20.11
CA ASN A 334 -9.37 -0.10 -19.10
C ASN A 334 -9.81 1.34 -18.81
N ALA A 335 -10.13 2.10 -19.86
CA ALA A 335 -10.50 3.51 -19.79
C ALA A 335 -11.79 3.81 -18.99
N GLN A 336 -12.51 2.78 -18.52
CA GLN A 336 -13.65 2.94 -17.62
C GLN A 336 -13.29 3.36 -16.19
N TYR A 337 -12.01 3.26 -15.78
CA TYR A 337 -11.56 3.71 -14.47
C TYR A 337 -10.89 5.09 -14.57
N GLU A 338 -11.18 5.96 -13.60
CA GLU A 338 -10.53 7.26 -13.47
C GLU A 338 -9.19 7.16 -12.73
N HIS A 339 -9.08 6.22 -11.77
CA HIS A 339 -7.86 6.00 -10.99
C HIS A 339 -7.43 4.53 -10.94
N PHE A 340 -6.12 4.32 -10.85
CA PHE A 340 -5.46 3.03 -10.79
C PHE A 340 -4.55 2.97 -9.57
N TRP A 341 -4.91 2.15 -8.60
CA TRP A 341 -4.06 1.82 -7.47
C TRP A 341 -3.12 0.68 -7.84
N ASN A 342 -1.81 0.95 -7.85
CA ASN A 342 -0.79 -0.08 -7.93
C ASN A 342 -0.55 -0.64 -6.51
N TRP A 343 -0.83 -1.92 -6.29
CA TRP A 343 -0.77 -2.51 -4.95
C TRP A 343 0.15 -3.72 -4.91
N GLU A 344 0.98 -3.80 -3.87
CA GLU A 344 1.95 -4.87 -3.70
C GLU A 344 1.37 -6.04 -2.90
N MET A 345 1.75 -7.26 -3.26
CA MET A 345 1.18 -8.49 -2.70
C MET A 345 1.62 -8.77 -1.26
N ASP A 346 2.62 -8.07 -0.75
CA ASP A 346 3.15 -8.10 0.60
C ASP A 346 2.62 -6.97 1.50
N MET A 347 1.76 -6.10 0.98
CA MET A 347 1.07 -5.09 1.79
C MET A 347 -0.10 -5.70 2.57
N ARG A 348 -0.15 -5.42 3.87
CA ARG A 348 -1.23 -5.83 4.78
C ARG A 348 -1.77 -4.62 5.53
N TYR A 349 -3.06 -4.65 5.80
CA TYR A 349 -3.73 -3.61 6.57
C TYR A 349 -4.69 -4.24 7.57
N THR A 350 -4.58 -3.83 8.83
CA THR A 350 -5.37 -4.37 9.94
C THR A 350 -6.73 -3.68 10.09
N GLY A 351 -6.98 -2.59 9.37
CA GLY A 351 -8.31 -1.97 9.27
C GLY A 351 -9.08 -2.41 8.02
N HIS A 352 -10.11 -1.63 7.66
CA HIS A 352 -10.95 -1.86 6.49
C HIS A 352 -10.41 -1.14 5.23
N TYR A 353 -10.14 -1.88 4.15
CA TYR A 353 -9.49 -1.38 2.94
C TYR A 353 -10.25 -0.24 2.25
N TYR A 354 -11.59 -0.31 2.19
CA TYR A 354 -12.39 0.80 1.65
C TYR A 354 -12.15 2.10 2.40
N GLU A 355 -12.25 2.07 3.73
CA GLU A 355 -12.00 3.26 4.55
C GLU A 355 -10.59 3.80 4.32
N LEU A 356 -9.57 2.93 4.29
CA LEU A 356 -8.21 3.37 4.03
C LEU A 356 -8.08 4.11 2.69
N LEU A 357 -8.53 3.51 1.58
CA LEU A 357 -8.34 4.09 0.26
C LEU A 357 -9.22 5.33 0.03
N ASP A 358 -10.44 5.33 0.57
CA ASP A 358 -11.35 6.48 0.54
C ASP A 358 -10.79 7.67 1.34
N ARG A 359 -10.34 7.42 2.58
CA ARG A 359 -9.73 8.45 3.43
C ARG A 359 -8.44 9.00 2.84
N LEU A 360 -7.61 8.16 2.22
CA LEU A 360 -6.41 8.61 1.51
C LEU A 360 -6.76 9.53 0.34
N GLY A 361 -7.81 9.20 -0.43
CA GLY A 361 -8.32 10.05 -1.52
C GLY A 361 -8.80 11.40 -1.01
N HIS A 362 -9.70 11.40 -0.01
CA HIS A 362 -10.22 12.62 0.61
C HIS A 362 -9.11 13.49 1.22
N TRP A 363 -8.17 12.87 1.93
CA TRP A 363 -7.04 13.58 2.52
C TRP A 363 -6.13 14.19 1.45
N ALA A 364 -5.82 13.44 0.38
CA ALA A 364 -4.97 13.92 -0.71
C ALA A 364 -5.61 15.10 -1.46
N ASN A 365 -6.92 15.04 -1.72
CA ASN A 365 -7.66 16.13 -2.36
C ASN A 365 -7.66 17.41 -1.50
N ALA A 366 -7.63 17.28 -0.17
CA ALA A 366 -7.57 18.44 0.74
C ALA A 366 -6.19 19.10 0.85
N GLN A 367 -5.13 18.56 0.23
CA GLN A 367 -3.78 19.11 0.36
C GLN A 367 -3.54 20.31 -0.57
N PRO A 368 -2.97 21.43 -0.07
CA PRO A 368 -2.69 22.58 -0.91
C PRO A 368 -1.59 22.26 -1.93
N ARG A 369 -1.75 22.69 -3.18
CA ARG A 369 -0.74 22.42 -4.23
C ARG A 369 0.60 23.10 -3.97
N HIS A 370 0.60 24.29 -3.38
CA HIS A 370 1.82 25.00 -3.04
C HIS A 370 2.56 24.26 -1.91
N GLY A 371 3.86 24.03 -2.08
CA GLY A 371 4.68 23.29 -1.13
C GLY A 371 4.42 21.77 -1.09
N LEU A 372 3.62 21.23 -2.02
CA LEU A 372 3.23 19.82 -1.99
C LEU A 372 4.42 18.89 -2.17
N TRP A 373 5.36 19.21 -3.07
CA TRP A 373 6.56 18.41 -3.29
C TRP A 373 7.44 18.33 -2.04
N GLU A 374 7.58 19.45 -1.33
CA GLU A 374 8.41 19.54 -0.13
C GLU A 374 7.80 18.76 1.04
N ARG A 375 6.47 18.79 1.19
CA ARG A 375 5.76 17.97 2.19
C ARG A 375 5.83 16.49 1.85
N SER A 376 5.60 16.11 0.59
CA SER A 376 5.64 14.73 0.13
C SER A 376 7.04 14.11 0.21
N ALA A 377 8.11 14.90 0.28
CA ALA A 377 9.48 14.39 0.41
C ALA A 377 9.85 13.94 1.83
N LYS A 378 8.95 14.08 2.82
CA LYS A 378 9.25 13.86 4.23
C LYS A 378 8.26 12.92 4.91
N TYR A 379 8.73 12.19 5.92
CA TYR A 379 7.85 11.45 6.82
C TYR A 379 7.21 12.40 7.83
N TYR A 380 5.90 12.26 8.03
CA TYR A 380 5.19 12.90 9.12
C TYR A 380 5.17 12.00 10.34
N LEU A 381 5.73 12.52 11.44
CA LEU A 381 5.84 11.86 12.74
C LEU A 381 5.11 12.74 13.74
N GLU A 382 3.87 12.38 14.07
CA GLU A 382 2.98 13.20 14.90
C GLU A 382 3.60 13.58 16.26
N LYS A 383 4.29 12.64 16.92
CA LYS A 383 5.00 12.90 18.19
C LYS A 383 6.09 13.97 18.11
N MET A 384 6.71 14.16 16.94
CA MET A 384 7.77 15.15 16.76
C MET A 384 7.26 16.45 16.15
N HIS A 385 6.28 16.37 15.25
CA HIS A 385 5.82 17.51 14.47
C HIS A 385 4.53 18.13 15.01
N GLY A 386 3.82 17.45 15.92
CA GLY A 386 2.47 17.82 16.33
C GLY A 386 1.45 17.53 15.23
N THR A 387 0.48 18.41 15.07
CA THR A 387 -0.57 18.31 14.05
C THR A 387 -0.01 18.37 12.62
N TRP A 388 -0.76 17.83 11.65
CA TRP A 388 -0.41 17.96 10.22
C TRP A 388 -0.21 19.41 9.77
N LYS A 389 -0.97 20.36 10.35
CA LYS A 389 -0.82 21.78 10.07
C LYS A 389 0.55 22.30 10.55
N GLN A 390 0.95 21.97 11.77
CA GLN A 390 2.26 22.37 12.31
C GLN A 390 3.42 21.79 11.50
N PHE A 391 3.30 20.52 11.09
CA PHE A 391 4.23 19.91 10.15
C PHE A 391 4.31 20.68 8.83
N SER A 392 3.15 21.01 8.24
CA SER A 392 3.09 21.74 6.97
C SER A 392 3.71 23.14 7.07
N ASP A 393 3.46 23.85 8.18
CA ASP A 393 4.04 25.17 8.47
C ASP A 393 5.56 25.08 8.64
N LEU A 394 6.06 24.05 9.34
CA LEU A 394 7.50 23.79 9.48
C LEU A 394 8.17 23.55 8.12
N VAL A 395 7.59 22.67 7.29
CA VAL A 395 8.14 22.38 5.96
C VAL A 395 8.17 23.64 5.09
N HIS A 396 7.14 24.49 5.18
CA HIS A 396 7.11 25.76 4.48
C HIS A 396 8.23 26.72 4.94
N GLN A 397 8.50 26.80 6.25
CA GLN A 397 9.57 27.64 6.80
C GLN A 397 10.97 27.17 6.37
N GLU A 398 11.19 25.87 6.31
CA GLU A 398 12.45 25.28 5.85
C GLU A 398 12.66 25.44 4.33
N ASN A 399 11.59 25.63 3.57
CA ASN A 399 11.59 25.69 2.10
C ASN A 399 10.88 26.96 1.62
N PRO A 400 11.48 28.15 1.77
CA PRO A 400 10.85 29.42 1.36
C PRO A 400 10.64 29.51 -0.15
N ASN A 401 11.43 28.77 -0.94
CA ASN A 401 11.27 28.65 -2.38
C ASN A 401 10.74 27.25 -2.69
N THR A 402 9.45 27.15 -3.08
CA THR A 402 8.82 25.88 -3.43
C THR A 402 8.73 25.70 -4.94
N ILE A 403 8.65 24.45 -5.37
CA ILE A 403 8.36 24.14 -6.78
C ILE A 403 6.84 24.21 -6.99
N PHE A 404 6.40 25.10 -7.88
CA PHE A 404 5.01 25.18 -8.29
C PHE A 404 4.86 24.95 -9.79
N GLY A 405 4.10 23.91 -10.16
CA GLY A 405 3.86 23.55 -11.55
C GLY A 405 5.05 22.88 -12.25
N PRO A 406 5.00 22.78 -13.60
CA PRO A 406 6.03 22.11 -14.39
C PRO A 406 7.38 22.83 -14.33
N VAL A 407 8.45 22.10 -14.00
CA VAL A 407 9.81 22.62 -14.00
C VAL A 407 10.38 22.57 -15.42
N LYS A 408 10.91 23.69 -15.91
CA LYS A 408 11.59 23.77 -17.21
C LYS A 408 13.03 23.28 -17.07
N PHE A 409 13.45 22.39 -17.98
CA PHE A 409 14.83 21.90 -18.08
C PHE A 409 15.18 21.57 -19.55
N PRO A 410 16.47 21.42 -19.91
CA PRO A 410 16.86 21.05 -21.27
C PRO A 410 16.20 19.74 -21.72
N GLY A 411 15.50 19.77 -22.86
CA GLY A 411 14.73 18.61 -23.36
C GLY A 411 13.31 18.48 -22.78
N SER A 412 12.90 19.35 -21.84
CA SER A 412 11.49 19.39 -21.40
C SER A 412 10.56 19.76 -22.56
N GLN A 413 9.51 18.96 -22.74
CA GLN A 413 8.42 19.26 -23.68
C GLN A 413 7.22 19.74 -22.86
N ALA A 414 6.60 20.85 -23.27
CA ALA A 414 5.33 21.25 -22.69
C ALA A 414 4.27 20.19 -23.07
N PRO A 415 3.53 19.60 -22.12
CA PRO A 415 2.45 18.67 -22.42
C PRO A 415 1.44 19.31 -23.38
N LYS A 416 0.98 18.57 -24.40
CA LYS A 416 -0.02 19.08 -25.37
C LYS A 416 -1.34 19.53 -24.71
N LEU A 417 -1.65 19.00 -23.53
CA LEU A 417 -2.81 19.37 -22.69
C LEU A 417 -2.69 20.74 -22.02
N GLN A 418 -1.55 21.43 -22.14
CA GLN A 418 -1.20 22.58 -21.32
C GLN A 418 -1.38 23.93 -22.04
N ARG A 419 -2.40 24.06 -22.91
CA ARG A 419 -2.62 25.30 -23.69
C ARG A 419 -3.63 26.30 -23.14
N ALA A 420 -4.28 26.11 -21.98
CA ALA A 420 -5.23 27.14 -21.53
C ALA A 420 -5.49 27.38 -20.03
N SER A 421 -5.41 26.41 -19.09
CA SER A 421 -6.07 26.66 -17.77
C SER A 421 -5.18 26.85 -16.54
N TRP A 422 -3.89 26.48 -16.55
CA TRP A 422 -3.08 26.48 -15.32
C TRP A 422 -2.49 27.84 -14.94
N LEU A 423 -2.46 28.79 -15.88
CA LEU A 423 -1.83 30.11 -15.69
C LEU A 423 -2.83 31.19 -15.26
N SER A 424 -4.14 30.93 -15.30
CA SER A 424 -5.17 31.97 -15.09
C SER A 424 -6.00 31.81 -13.81
N SER A 425 -5.88 30.71 -13.07
CA SER A 425 -6.61 30.55 -11.81
C SER A 425 -5.68 30.78 -10.62
N SER A 426 -5.82 31.95 -10.00
CA SER A 426 -5.53 32.17 -8.58
C SER A 426 -6.50 31.41 -7.65
N VAL A 427 -7.24 30.45 -8.21
CA VAL A 427 -8.21 29.61 -7.52
C VAL A 427 -7.59 28.22 -7.44
N GLU A 428 -7.44 27.74 -6.22
CA GLU A 428 -7.17 26.35 -5.91
C GLU A 428 -8.30 25.52 -6.54
N ASP A 429 -8.14 25.11 -7.79
CA ASP A 429 -9.08 24.21 -8.46
C ASP A 429 -9.20 22.93 -7.62
N ASP A 430 -10.42 22.62 -7.14
CA ASP A 430 -10.90 21.36 -6.53
C ASP A 430 -10.71 20.15 -7.47
N LYS A 431 -9.48 19.88 -7.87
CA LYS A 431 -9.12 18.72 -8.70
C LYS A 431 -8.49 17.68 -7.82
N ASP A 432 -9.06 16.47 -7.89
CA ASP A 432 -8.54 15.29 -7.21
C ASP A 432 -7.05 15.08 -7.53
N ALA A 433 -6.33 14.47 -6.60
CA ALA A 433 -4.90 14.25 -6.72
C ALA A 433 -4.58 13.26 -7.85
N ASP A 434 -3.83 13.72 -8.85
CA ASP A 434 -3.36 12.87 -9.97
C ASP A 434 -2.42 11.75 -9.52
N LEU A 435 -1.75 11.91 -8.37
CA LEU A 435 -0.82 10.93 -7.82
C LEU A 435 -0.90 10.92 -6.29
N ILE A 436 -1.07 9.73 -5.71
CA ILE A 436 -0.88 9.47 -4.28
C ILE A 436 0.22 8.43 -4.15
N THR A 437 1.29 8.70 -3.40
CA THR A 437 2.33 7.71 -3.07
C THR A 437 2.25 7.34 -1.60
N LEU A 438 2.45 6.06 -1.27
CA LEU A 438 2.48 5.58 0.12
C LEU A 438 3.89 5.57 0.71
N SER A 439 4.85 6.15 -0.01
CA SER A 439 6.20 6.44 0.45
C SER A 439 6.54 7.88 0.08
N PRO A 440 7.51 8.51 0.78
CA PRO A 440 7.95 9.84 0.43
C PRO A 440 8.42 9.93 -1.02
N LEU A 441 8.05 11.04 -1.65
CA LEU A 441 8.39 11.38 -3.02
C LEU A 441 9.54 12.40 -3.00
N PHE A 442 10.77 11.91 -2.81
CA PHE A 442 11.96 12.71 -2.52
C PHE A 442 12.77 13.05 -3.79
N ASP A 443 13.65 14.05 -3.71
CA ASP A 443 14.63 14.32 -4.78
C ASP A 443 15.79 13.31 -4.68
N PRO A 444 16.01 12.45 -5.67
CA PRO A 444 17.08 11.47 -5.62
C PRO A 444 18.47 12.09 -5.82
N ASN A 445 18.59 13.31 -6.36
CA ASN A 445 19.88 13.93 -6.62
C ASN A 445 20.65 14.19 -5.31
N GLU A 446 21.90 13.74 -5.23
CA GLU A 446 22.77 13.86 -4.05
C GLU A 446 22.20 13.25 -2.74
N SER A 447 21.12 12.46 -2.84
CA SER A 447 20.49 11.80 -1.68
C SER A 447 21.30 10.63 -1.12
N GLY A 448 22.33 10.18 -1.84
CA GLY A 448 23.05 8.94 -1.57
C GLY A 448 22.27 7.68 -1.96
N TRP A 449 21.08 7.81 -2.56
CA TRP A 449 20.31 6.67 -3.05
C TRP A 449 21.08 5.95 -4.17
N TYR A 450 21.09 4.62 -4.13
CA TYR A 450 21.88 3.83 -5.07
C TYR A 450 21.48 4.05 -6.53
N PHE A 451 20.23 4.42 -6.84
CA PHE A 451 19.77 4.69 -8.21
C PHE A 451 19.61 6.18 -8.51
N ASP A 452 20.27 7.04 -7.74
CA ASP A 452 20.20 8.50 -7.86
C ASP A 452 20.27 9.02 -9.31
N THR A 453 21.13 8.41 -10.12
CA THR A 453 21.49 8.78 -11.49
C THR A 453 20.93 7.84 -12.55
N ASP A 454 20.17 6.79 -12.19
CA ASP A 454 19.65 5.79 -13.14
C ASP A 454 18.39 6.32 -13.85
N ILE A 455 18.60 7.03 -14.96
CA ILE A 455 17.56 7.61 -15.82
C ILE A 455 17.78 7.23 -17.29
N THR A 456 16.68 7.08 -18.03
CA THR A 456 16.72 6.73 -19.46
C THR A 456 15.88 7.73 -20.26
N GLY A 457 16.28 8.00 -21.51
CA GLY A 457 15.49 8.83 -22.43
C GLY A 457 15.79 10.33 -22.43
N TYR A 458 16.82 10.80 -21.72
CA TYR A 458 17.21 12.22 -21.64
C TYR A 458 18.66 12.45 -22.09
N PRO A 459 18.99 13.46 -22.92
CA PRO A 459 20.34 13.67 -23.46
C PRO A 459 21.45 13.65 -22.40
N SER A 460 22.54 12.91 -22.64
CA SER A 460 23.66 12.75 -21.71
C SER A 460 24.58 13.98 -21.58
N ASP A 461 24.50 14.91 -22.55
CA ASP A 461 25.23 16.17 -22.57
C ASP A 461 24.50 17.30 -21.82
N SER A 462 23.30 17.02 -21.29
CA SER A 462 22.49 17.95 -20.51
C SER A 462 22.54 17.62 -19.02
N PRO A 463 22.32 18.61 -18.13
CA PRO A 463 22.12 18.35 -16.72
C PRO A 463 21.00 17.33 -16.50
N LEU A 464 21.14 16.54 -15.44
CA LEU A 464 20.11 15.58 -15.03
C LEU A 464 18.77 16.31 -14.82
N PRO A 465 17.66 15.80 -15.40
CA PRO A 465 16.36 16.44 -15.25
C PRO A 465 15.92 16.43 -13.79
N PRO A 466 15.25 17.50 -13.31
CA PRO A 466 14.58 17.50 -12.01
C PRO A 466 13.61 16.32 -11.94
N ARG A 467 13.67 15.55 -10.85
CA ARG A 467 12.86 14.34 -10.68
C ARG A 467 12.51 14.15 -9.22
N ARG A 468 11.46 13.37 -8.98
CA ARG A 468 11.12 12.86 -7.66
C ARG A 468 10.90 11.35 -7.73
N VAL A 469 11.26 10.65 -6.67
CA VAL A 469 11.19 9.19 -6.62
C VAL A 469 10.55 8.74 -5.31
N ALA A 470 9.71 7.71 -5.40
CA ALA A 470 9.29 6.89 -4.27
C ALA A 470 9.87 5.48 -4.47
N ILE A 471 10.47 4.91 -3.42
CA ILE A 471 11.15 3.60 -3.50
C ILE A 471 10.15 2.45 -3.64
N ILE A 472 8.97 2.59 -3.04
CA ILE A 472 7.88 1.62 -3.12
C ILE A 472 6.90 2.09 -4.20
N ALA A 473 6.46 1.18 -5.06
CA ALA A 473 5.59 1.52 -6.17
C ALA A 473 4.10 1.61 -5.78
N ALA A 474 3.77 1.42 -4.50
CA ALA A 474 2.41 1.48 -4.00
C ALA A 474 1.86 2.91 -4.11
N SER A 475 0.89 3.11 -5.00
CA SER A 475 0.40 4.43 -5.38
C SER A 475 -0.99 4.39 -6.01
N ARG A 476 -1.69 5.52 -6.03
CA ARG A 476 -2.83 5.81 -6.92
C ARG A 476 -2.35 6.71 -8.04
N MET A 477 -2.66 6.36 -9.29
CA MET A 477 -2.40 7.17 -10.50
C MET A 477 -3.67 7.41 -11.30
#